data_AF-K9W8X4-F1
#
_entry.id   AF-K9W8X4-F1
#
_cell.length_a   1.000
_cell.length_b   1.000
_cell.length_c   1.000
_cell.angle_alpha   90.00
_cell.angle_beta   90.00
_cell.angle_gamma   90.00
#
_symmetry.space_group_name_H-M   'P 1'
#
loop_
_entity.id
_entity.type
_entity.pdbx_description
1 polymer ?
#
loop_
_entity_poly.entity_id
_entity_poly.type
_entity_poly.pdbx_seq_one_letter_code
_entity_poly.pdbx_strand_id
1 'polypeptide(L)'
;MIYFPIELFLIAEPLQIYSPPVMAEVRFQKNSFSEYPQQIRSSTHPFAALYSRQSGYYAVHYKQPGTVAPGAILQLNEGAIAIFPGEPDEPENALGLATTTGTVGPIYTLQPGGSFAVPTGLVFIRFAQGVEVDTQREAIQNAGYEVAQSLSYAPNAAWLRTPSGSLLEALRGISRLESIPHVEAVEPQMLMPNTPR
;
A
#
# COMPACT_ATOMS: atom_id res chain seq x y z
N MET A 1 27.17 84.65 31.47
CA MET A 1 27.33 84.24 30.06
C MET A 1 28.43 83.20 30.02
N ILE A 2 28.30 82.17 29.16
CA ILE A 2 29.18 80.98 28.98
C ILE A 2 28.71 79.80 29.86
N TYR A 3 27.88 78.87 29.35
CA TYR A 3 28.09 77.73 28.42
C TYR A 3 28.30 76.42 29.21
N PHE A 4 27.25 75.61 29.32
CA PHE A 4 27.30 74.21 29.78
C PHE A 4 27.28 73.30 28.53
N PRO A 5 28.29 72.43 28.31
CA PRO A 5 28.14 71.36 27.34
C PRO A 5 27.40 70.18 27.99
N ILE A 6 26.37 69.72 27.28
CA ILE A 6 25.63 68.48 27.52
C ILE A 6 26.46 67.35 26.91
N GLU A 7 27.02 66.48 27.73
CA GLU A 7 27.52 65.17 27.28
C GLU A 7 26.41 64.15 27.51
N LEU A 8 25.65 63.93 26.43
CA LEU A 8 24.61 62.91 26.32
C LEU A 8 25.31 61.57 26.06
N PHE A 9 25.54 60.76 27.09
CA PHE A 9 25.97 59.38 26.92
C PHE A 9 24.84 58.57 26.27
N LEU A 10 24.88 58.44 24.95
CA LEU A 10 24.09 57.49 24.17
C LEU A 10 24.53 56.08 24.52
N ILE A 11 23.68 55.37 25.25
CA ILE A 11 23.78 53.93 25.45
C ILE A 11 23.46 53.29 24.10
N ALA A 12 24.49 52.84 23.39
CA ALA A 12 24.33 52.05 22.18
C ALA A 12 23.86 50.65 22.59
N GLU A 13 22.58 50.35 22.42
CA GLU A 13 22.08 48.98 22.47
C GLU A 13 22.58 48.20 21.25
N PRO A 14 23.11 46.98 21.41
CA PRO A 14 23.40 46.14 20.26
C PRO A 14 22.08 45.69 19.63
N LEU A 15 21.87 46.04 18.37
CA LEU A 15 20.82 45.46 17.51
C LEU A 15 21.00 43.93 17.53
N GLN A 16 20.18 43.25 18.33
CA GLN A 16 20.03 41.80 18.22
C GLN A 16 19.44 41.51 16.84
N ILE A 17 20.30 41.01 15.95
CA ILE A 17 19.87 40.43 14.68
C ILE A 17 19.02 39.22 15.05
N TYR A 18 17.70 39.41 15.02
CA TYR A 18 16.73 38.34 15.18
C TYR A 18 16.84 37.45 13.92
N SER A 19 17.65 36.39 13.99
CA SER A 19 17.54 35.30 13.02
C SER A 19 16.22 34.59 13.32
N PRO A 20 15.25 34.54 12.38
CA PRO A 20 14.09 33.69 12.57
C PRO A 20 14.59 32.24 12.78
N PRO A 21 13.94 31.44 13.63
CA PRO A 21 14.28 30.03 13.75
C PRO A 21 14.26 29.43 12.35
N VAL A 22 15.26 28.58 12.05
CA VAL A 22 15.24 27.73 10.87
C VAL A 22 13.90 27.00 10.91
N MET A 23 12.96 27.44 10.06
CA MET A 23 11.70 26.76 9.88
C MET A 23 12.10 25.36 9.44
N ALA A 24 11.96 24.38 10.34
CA ALA A 24 12.10 22.99 9.98
C ALA A 24 11.21 22.81 8.76
N GLU A 25 11.82 22.48 7.63
CA GLU A 25 11.10 22.26 6.40
C GLU A 25 10.03 21.23 6.73
N VAL A 26 8.77 21.68 6.77
CA VAL A 26 7.62 20.81 6.94
C VAL A 26 7.57 20.04 5.63
N ARG A 27 8.34 18.95 5.56
CA ARG A 27 8.21 17.96 4.52
C ARG A 27 6.79 17.43 4.70
N PHE A 28 5.87 17.95 3.89
CA PHE A 28 4.56 17.36 3.75
C PHE A 28 4.79 15.88 3.52
N GLN A 29 4.32 15.02 4.44
CA GLN A 29 4.36 13.59 4.26
C GLN A 29 3.60 13.27 2.96
N LYS A 30 4.36 13.06 1.89
CA LYS A 30 3.82 12.59 0.62
C LYS A 30 3.25 11.21 0.92
N ASN A 31 1.92 11.09 0.84
CA ASN A 31 1.27 9.79 0.95
C ASN A 31 1.56 9.02 -0.34
N SER A 32 2.72 8.34 -0.37
CA SER A 32 3.25 7.61 -1.52
C SER A 32 2.29 6.56 -2.06
N PHE A 33 1.34 6.12 -1.22
CA PHE A 33 0.33 5.14 -1.60
C PHE A 33 -1.05 5.74 -1.80
N SER A 34 -1.23 7.06 -1.81
CA SER A 34 -2.54 7.75 -1.88
C SER A 34 -3.48 7.21 -2.96
N GLU A 35 -2.94 6.73 -4.08
CA GLU A 35 -3.69 6.13 -5.17
C GLU A 35 -4.37 4.80 -4.81
N TYR A 36 -3.79 4.03 -3.90
CA TYR A 36 -4.37 2.77 -3.44
C TYR A 36 -5.68 3.02 -2.66
N PRO A 37 -6.62 2.06 -2.64
CA PRO A 37 -7.82 2.18 -1.82
C PRO A 37 -7.48 2.38 -0.34
N GLN A 38 -8.16 3.31 0.34
CA GLN A 38 -7.99 3.48 1.79
C GLN A 38 -8.53 2.28 2.57
N GLN A 39 -9.58 1.64 2.03
CA GLN A 39 -10.22 0.48 2.63
C GLN A 39 -10.51 -0.56 1.55
N ILE A 40 -10.39 -1.82 1.94
CA ILE A 40 -10.67 -2.98 1.10
C ILE A 40 -11.54 -3.94 1.90
N ARG A 41 -12.62 -4.43 1.29
CA ARG A 41 -13.43 -5.51 1.86
C ARG A 41 -12.87 -6.86 1.42
N SER A 42 -12.88 -7.82 2.32
CA SER A 42 -12.45 -9.19 2.01
C SER A 42 -13.48 -9.92 1.16
N SER A 43 -14.75 -9.50 1.14
CA SER A 43 -15.80 -10.09 0.31
C SER A 43 -16.98 -9.13 0.14
N THR A 44 -17.94 -9.54 -0.68
CA THR A 44 -19.24 -8.89 -0.89
C THR A 44 -20.21 -9.07 0.28
N HIS A 45 -19.88 -9.89 1.28
CA HIS A 45 -20.78 -10.16 2.42
C HIS A 45 -20.83 -8.96 3.40
N PRO A 46 -21.98 -8.72 4.06
CA PRO A 46 -22.14 -7.61 5.02
C PRO A 46 -21.17 -7.65 6.21
N PHE A 47 -20.66 -8.84 6.55
CA PHE A 47 -19.73 -9.07 7.66
C PHE A 47 -18.31 -9.38 7.17
N ALA A 48 -17.98 -9.01 5.93
CA ALA A 48 -16.65 -9.17 5.38
C ALA A 48 -15.60 -8.49 6.25
N ALA A 49 -14.44 -9.13 6.38
CA ALA A 49 -13.29 -8.50 7.01
C ALA A 49 -12.96 -7.20 6.26
N LEU A 50 -12.69 -6.15 7.03
CA LEU A 50 -12.31 -4.85 6.49
C LEU A 50 -10.81 -4.66 6.68
N TYR A 51 -10.11 -4.33 5.60
CA TYR A 51 -8.72 -3.97 5.62
C TYR A 51 -8.60 -2.46 5.47
N SER A 52 -7.85 -1.81 6.36
CA SER A 52 -7.56 -0.37 6.28
C SER A 52 -6.09 -0.17 5.93
N ARG A 53 -5.80 0.71 4.96
CA ARG A 53 -4.43 1.04 4.58
C ARG A 53 -3.70 1.67 5.75
N GLN A 54 -2.54 1.12 6.09
CA GLN A 54 -1.71 1.55 7.21
C GLN A 54 -0.59 2.47 6.72
N SER A 55 -0.49 3.66 7.30
CA SER A 55 0.60 4.62 7.03
C SER A 55 1.87 4.27 7.83
N GLY A 56 3.02 4.74 7.36
CA GLY A 56 4.30 4.55 8.05
C GLY A 56 4.87 3.13 7.93
N TYR A 57 4.37 2.34 7.00
CA TYR A 57 4.92 1.05 6.60
C TYR A 57 4.73 0.82 5.10
N TYR A 58 5.64 0.06 4.49
CA TYR A 58 5.51 -0.39 3.11
C TYR A 58 5.98 -1.83 2.94
N ALA A 59 5.45 -2.51 1.92
CA ALA A 59 5.91 -3.82 1.49
C ALA A 59 6.80 -3.72 0.26
N VAL A 60 7.80 -4.61 0.19
CA VAL A 60 8.57 -4.90 -1.02
C VAL A 60 8.29 -6.33 -1.43
N HIS A 61 7.82 -6.53 -2.67
CA HIS A 61 7.60 -7.80 -3.32
C HIS A 61 8.80 -8.16 -4.19
N TYR A 62 9.67 -9.05 -3.74
CA TYR A 62 10.88 -9.40 -4.47
C TYR A 62 10.59 -10.27 -5.69
N LYS A 63 11.29 -10.01 -6.81
CA LYS A 63 11.19 -10.83 -8.03
C LYS A 63 11.80 -12.22 -7.84
N GLN A 64 12.82 -12.32 -7.00
CA GLN A 64 13.46 -13.58 -6.62
C GLN A 64 13.54 -13.63 -5.09
N PRO A 65 13.06 -14.70 -4.45
CA PRO A 65 13.25 -14.91 -3.01
C PRO A 65 14.75 -15.00 -2.71
N GLY A 66 15.25 -14.17 -1.81
CA GLY A 66 16.68 -14.07 -1.53
C GLY A 66 17.00 -12.83 -0.69
N THR A 67 18.17 -12.85 -0.04
CA THR A 67 18.64 -11.94 1.03
C THR A 67 17.81 -10.66 1.19
N VAL A 68 16.84 -10.72 2.10
CA VAL A 68 15.97 -9.57 2.43
C VAL A 68 16.84 -8.39 2.85
N ALA A 69 16.53 -7.21 2.32
CA ALA A 69 17.30 -6.02 2.63
C ALA A 69 17.32 -5.74 4.15
N PRO A 70 18.46 -5.32 4.73
CA PRO A 70 18.53 -4.91 6.13
C PRO A 70 17.45 -3.86 6.46
N GLY A 71 16.84 -3.97 7.63
CA GLY A 71 15.78 -3.05 8.08
C GLY A 71 14.35 -3.54 7.89
N ALA A 72 14.15 -4.73 7.28
CA ALA A 72 12.86 -5.38 7.27
C ALA A 72 12.42 -5.77 8.70
N ILE A 73 11.20 -5.41 9.08
CA ILE A 73 10.61 -5.76 10.38
C ILE A 73 9.81 -7.06 10.33
N LEU A 74 9.43 -7.51 9.13
CA LEU A 74 8.73 -8.76 8.90
C LEU A 74 9.05 -9.32 7.52
N GLN A 75 9.12 -10.64 7.41
CA GLN A 75 9.23 -11.37 6.15
C GLN A 75 8.02 -12.29 5.99
N LEU A 76 7.47 -12.34 4.78
CA LEU A 76 6.34 -13.18 4.39
C LEU A 76 6.73 -14.05 3.20
N ASN A 77 6.08 -15.21 3.08
CA ASN A 77 6.26 -16.14 1.97
C ASN A 77 7.75 -16.47 1.71
N GLU A 78 8.45 -16.95 2.75
CA GLU A 78 9.86 -17.36 2.68
C GLU A 78 10.80 -16.26 2.17
N GLY A 79 10.51 -15.01 2.52
CA GLY A 79 11.33 -13.85 2.13
C GLY A 79 11.02 -13.31 0.73
N ALA A 80 9.99 -13.81 0.05
CA ALA A 80 9.51 -13.22 -1.20
C ALA A 80 8.89 -11.83 -0.98
N ILE A 81 8.41 -11.55 0.24
CA ILE A 81 7.85 -10.25 0.62
C ILE A 81 8.46 -9.81 1.94
N ALA A 82 8.83 -8.54 2.04
CA ALA A 82 9.31 -7.93 3.28
C ALA A 82 8.56 -6.63 3.61
N ILE A 83 8.35 -6.38 4.90
CA ILE A 83 7.72 -5.15 5.40
C ILE A 83 8.79 -4.27 6.05
N PHE A 84 8.75 -2.99 5.75
CA PHE A 84 9.66 -1.97 6.26
C PHE A 84 8.89 -0.84 6.95
N PRO A 85 9.44 -0.23 8.01
CA PRO A 85 8.88 0.98 8.61
C PRO A 85 9.18 2.22 7.76
N GLY A 86 8.37 3.25 7.93
CA GLY A 86 8.50 4.53 7.23
C GLY A 86 7.73 4.60 5.91
N GLU A 87 8.09 5.57 5.10
CA GLU A 87 7.60 5.74 3.73
C GLU A 87 8.76 5.45 2.77
N PRO A 88 8.51 4.94 1.55
CA PRO A 88 9.58 4.75 0.58
C PRO A 88 10.22 6.11 0.23
N ASP A 89 11.55 6.22 0.40
CA ASP A 89 12.34 7.43 0.14
C ASP A 89 12.35 7.76 -1.36
N GLU A 90 11.38 8.54 -1.83
CA GLU A 90 11.10 8.78 -3.26
C GLU A 90 10.89 7.45 -4.04
N PRO A 91 10.03 7.41 -5.06
CA PRO A 91 10.03 6.26 -5.95
C PRO A 91 11.42 6.02 -6.53
N GLU A 92 12.31 7.02 -6.59
CA GLU A 92 13.65 7.03 -7.22
C GLU A 92 14.78 6.35 -6.41
N ASN A 93 14.76 6.41 -5.08
CA ASN A 93 15.68 5.59 -4.25
C ASN A 93 15.01 4.28 -3.82
N ALA A 94 13.68 4.25 -3.72
CA ALA A 94 12.95 2.98 -3.78
C ALA A 94 13.21 2.27 -5.11
N LEU A 95 13.48 2.97 -6.22
CA LEU A 95 13.90 2.44 -7.52
C LEU A 95 15.29 1.80 -7.42
N GLY A 96 16.16 2.13 -6.45
CA GLY A 96 17.35 1.33 -6.16
C GLY A 96 17.02 -0.12 -5.74
N LEU A 97 15.94 -0.29 -4.97
CA LEU A 97 15.37 -1.58 -4.51
C LEU A 97 14.24 -2.12 -5.42
N ALA A 98 13.62 -1.29 -6.25
CA ALA A 98 12.47 -1.65 -7.08
C ALA A 98 12.87 -1.89 -8.54
N THR A 99 13.93 -1.24 -9.05
CA THR A 99 14.44 -1.52 -10.41
C THR A 99 15.21 -2.83 -10.47
N THR A 100 15.92 -3.19 -9.40
CA THR A 100 16.71 -4.42 -9.36
C THR A 100 16.02 -5.56 -8.60
N THR A 101 15.18 -5.25 -7.59
CA THR A 101 14.80 -6.26 -6.59
C THR A 101 13.30 -6.54 -6.48
N GLY A 102 12.36 -5.62 -6.74
CA GLY A 102 10.93 -5.91 -6.53
C GLY A 102 9.90 -4.82 -6.84
N THR A 103 8.63 -5.04 -6.44
CA THR A 103 7.54 -4.04 -6.49
C THR A 103 7.24 -3.51 -5.10
N VAL A 104 7.12 -2.19 -4.94
CA VAL A 104 6.77 -1.56 -3.66
C VAL A 104 5.25 -1.34 -3.58
N GLY A 105 4.65 -1.69 -2.45
CA GLY A 105 3.19 -1.59 -2.24
C GLY A 105 2.80 -1.21 -0.82
N PRO A 106 1.53 -0.82 -0.61
CA PRO A 106 1.01 -0.46 0.70
C PRO A 106 0.85 -1.68 1.61
N ILE A 107 0.84 -1.41 2.92
CA ILE A 107 0.41 -2.35 3.95
C ILE A 107 -1.04 -2.04 4.33
N TYR A 108 -1.82 -3.08 4.62
CA TYR A 108 -3.13 -2.96 5.26
C TYR A 108 -3.13 -3.60 6.64
N THR A 109 -4.14 -3.27 7.45
CA THR A 109 -4.43 -3.92 8.73
C THR A 109 -5.85 -4.47 8.69
N LEU A 110 -6.01 -5.72 9.11
CA LEU A 110 -7.33 -6.30 9.33
C LEU A 110 -8.01 -5.55 10.48
N GLN A 111 -9.26 -5.11 10.31
CA GLN A 111 -9.97 -4.34 11.33
C GLN A 111 -10.91 -5.22 12.17
N PRO A 112 -11.06 -4.92 13.48
CA PRO A 112 -10.32 -3.88 14.23
C PRO A 112 -8.93 -4.35 14.70
N GLY A 113 -7.90 -3.52 14.54
CA GLY A 113 -6.59 -3.66 15.21
C GLY A 113 -5.78 -4.93 14.92
N GLY A 114 -6.11 -5.66 13.86
CA GLY A 114 -5.49 -6.92 13.47
C GLY A 114 -4.12 -6.76 12.81
N SER A 115 -3.53 -7.91 12.47
CA SER A 115 -2.17 -8.02 11.92
C SER A 115 -1.99 -7.31 10.58
N PHE A 116 -0.73 -7.02 10.23
CA PHE A 116 -0.36 -6.55 8.91
C PHE A 116 -0.77 -7.56 7.83
N ALA A 117 -1.36 -7.03 6.77
CA ALA A 117 -1.86 -7.74 5.61
C ALA A 117 -1.26 -7.10 4.36
N VAL A 118 -0.59 -7.90 3.54
CA VAL A 118 0.07 -7.46 2.32
C VAL A 118 -0.66 -8.01 1.10
N PRO A 119 -1.16 -7.16 0.20
CA PRO A 119 -1.86 -7.59 -1.00
C PRO A 119 -0.87 -8.21 -2.00
N THR A 120 -1.19 -9.35 -2.59
CA THR A 120 -0.28 -10.01 -3.55
C THR A 120 -0.53 -9.63 -5.01
N GLY A 121 -1.64 -8.94 -5.29
CA GLY A 121 -2.14 -8.69 -6.64
C GLY A 121 -3.01 -9.81 -7.22
N LEU A 122 -3.13 -10.95 -6.53
CA LEU A 122 -4.12 -11.97 -6.86
C LEU A 122 -5.48 -11.62 -6.26
N VAL A 123 -6.55 -11.92 -6.99
CA VAL A 123 -7.93 -11.72 -6.57
C VAL A 123 -8.70 -13.01 -6.78
N PHE A 124 -9.28 -13.56 -5.72
CA PHE A 124 -10.19 -14.68 -5.80
C PHE A 124 -11.54 -14.20 -6.33
N ILE A 125 -12.13 -14.97 -7.24
CA ILE A 125 -13.52 -14.79 -7.67
C ILE A 125 -14.28 -16.10 -7.47
N ARG A 126 -15.54 -15.99 -7.03
CA ARG A 126 -16.49 -17.10 -7.01
C ARG A 126 -17.80 -16.65 -7.62
N PHE A 127 -18.25 -17.39 -8.63
CA PHE A 127 -19.59 -17.29 -9.18
C PHE A 127 -20.55 -18.22 -8.47
N ALA A 128 -21.85 -17.97 -8.66
CA ALA A 128 -22.92 -18.82 -8.19
C ALA A 128 -22.75 -20.27 -8.67
N GLN A 129 -23.28 -21.21 -7.88
CA GLN A 129 -23.22 -22.62 -8.22
C GLN A 129 -23.83 -22.88 -9.60
N GLY A 130 -23.11 -23.64 -10.44
CA GLY A 130 -23.50 -23.93 -11.83
C GLY A 130 -23.02 -22.92 -12.86
N VAL A 131 -22.38 -21.81 -12.46
CA VAL A 131 -21.74 -20.86 -13.37
C VAL A 131 -20.23 -21.10 -13.35
N GLU A 132 -19.71 -21.68 -14.43
CA GLU A 132 -18.28 -21.97 -14.54
C GLU A 132 -17.49 -20.71 -14.93
N VAL A 133 -16.31 -20.53 -14.36
CA VAL A 133 -15.40 -19.40 -14.64
C VAL A 133 -15.06 -19.31 -16.13
N ASP A 134 -14.88 -20.46 -16.78
CA ASP A 134 -14.50 -20.50 -18.20
C ASP A 134 -15.58 -19.90 -19.11
N THR A 135 -16.85 -19.97 -18.72
CA THR A 135 -17.95 -19.31 -19.44
C THR A 135 -17.99 -17.80 -19.26
N GLN A 136 -17.30 -17.27 -18.24
CA GLN A 136 -17.29 -15.85 -17.86
C GLN A 136 -15.99 -15.14 -18.25
N ARG A 137 -15.09 -15.80 -19.01
CA ARG A 137 -13.77 -15.26 -19.35
C ARG A 137 -13.80 -13.87 -20.01
N GLU A 138 -14.72 -13.65 -20.94
CA GLU A 138 -14.85 -12.35 -21.61
C GLU A 138 -15.28 -11.25 -20.64
N ALA A 139 -16.24 -11.52 -19.76
CA ALA A 139 -16.65 -10.56 -18.72
C ALA A 139 -15.51 -10.24 -17.74
N ILE A 140 -14.73 -11.24 -17.35
CA ILE A 140 -13.53 -11.08 -16.50
C ILE A 140 -12.49 -10.20 -17.20
N GLN A 141 -12.23 -10.43 -18.49
CA GLN A 141 -11.32 -9.62 -19.30
C GLN A 141 -11.80 -8.17 -19.42
N ASN A 142 -13.09 -7.96 -19.66
CA ASN A 142 -13.69 -6.63 -19.73
C ASN A 142 -13.63 -5.89 -18.37
N ALA A 143 -13.58 -6.61 -17.25
CA ALA A 143 -13.34 -6.02 -15.93
C ALA A 143 -11.85 -5.66 -15.67
N GLY A 144 -10.94 -6.08 -16.56
CA GLY A 144 -9.50 -5.80 -16.51
C GLY A 144 -8.65 -6.92 -15.93
N TYR A 145 -9.13 -8.17 -15.95
CA TYR A 145 -8.46 -9.31 -15.32
C TYR A 145 -8.28 -10.48 -16.28
N GLU A 146 -7.36 -11.36 -15.93
CA GLU A 146 -7.20 -12.68 -16.53
C GLU A 146 -7.24 -13.77 -15.46
N VAL A 147 -7.62 -14.99 -15.87
CA VAL A 147 -7.59 -16.17 -15.00
C VAL A 147 -6.14 -16.60 -14.81
N ALA A 148 -5.60 -16.39 -13.60
CA ALA A 148 -4.26 -16.83 -13.22
C ALA A 148 -4.23 -18.33 -12.91
N GLN A 149 -5.28 -18.83 -12.23
CA GLN A 149 -5.40 -20.24 -11.88
C GLN A 149 -6.87 -20.64 -11.74
N SER A 150 -7.29 -21.65 -12.51
CA SER A 150 -8.57 -22.33 -12.32
C SER A 150 -8.47 -23.40 -11.22
N LEU A 151 -9.56 -23.63 -10.50
CA LEU A 151 -9.63 -24.64 -9.44
C LEU A 151 -10.40 -25.87 -9.93
N SER A 152 -9.70 -26.98 -10.18
CA SER A 152 -10.32 -28.20 -10.74
C SER A 152 -11.45 -28.78 -9.89
N TYR A 153 -11.38 -28.61 -8.57
CA TYR A 153 -12.40 -29.05 -7.62
C TYR A 153 -13.55 -28.04 -7.45
N ALA A 154 -13.43 -26.83 -8.00
CA ALA A 154 -14.40 -25.74 -7.89
C ALA A 154 -14.44 -24.92 -9.19
N PRO A 155 -15.09 -25.43 -10.26
CA PRO A 155 -15.06 -24.81 -11.59
C PRO A 155 -15.75 -23.42 -11.63
N ASN A 156 -16.55 -23.09 -10.62
CA ASN A 156 -17.15 -21.77 -10.42
C ASN A 156 -16.24 -20.76 -9.71
N ALA A 157 -14.99 -21.12 -9.41
CA ALA A 157 -14.04 -20.25 -8.72
C ALA A 157 -12.65 -20.27 -9.36
N ALA A 158 -11.95 -19.14 -9.24
CA ALA A 158 -10.59 -19.00 -9.77
C ALA A 158 -9.80 -17.91 -9.03
N TRP A 159 -8.47 -18.00 -9.17
CA TRP A 159 -7.59 -16.87 -8.91
C TRP A 159 -7.41 -16.06 -10.18
N LEU A 160 -7.58 -14.76 -10.05
CA LEU A 160 -7.42 -13.76 -11.10
C LEU A 160 -6.20 -12.88 -10.82
N ARG A 161 -5.70 -12.25 -11.87
CA ARG A 161 -4.71 -11.17 -11.79
C ARG A 161 -4.96 -10.14 -12.88
N THR A 162 -4.40 -8.95 -12.74
CA THR A 162 -4.35 -7.99 -13.85
C THR A 162 -3.28 -8.42 -14.86
N PRO A 163 -3.46 -8.20 -16.18
CA PRO A 163 -2.45 -8.55 -17.18
C PRO A 163 -1.09 -7.87 -16.96
N SER A 164 -1.10 -6.66 -16.37
CA SER A 164 0.10 -5.90 -16.01
C SER A 164 0.83 -6.45 -14.78
N GLY A 165 0.15 -7.26 -13.96
CA GLY A 165 0.60 -7.63 -12.61
C GLY A 165 0.58 -6.48 -11.60
N SER A 166 -0.03 -5.34 -11.94
CA SER A 166 -0.09 -4.16 -11.06
C SER A 166 -1.00 -4.38 -9.86
N LEU A 167 -0.42 -4.26 -8.66
CA LEU A 167 -1.17 -4.31 -7.39
C LEU A 167 -2.24 -3.21 -7.33
N LEU A 168 -1.90 -1.99 -7.76
CA LEU A 168 -2.83 -0.86 -7.73
C LEU A 168 -4.07 -1.14 -8.60
N GLU A 169 -3.85 -1.64 -9.82
CA GLU A 169 -4.95 -1.98 -10.73
C GLU A 169 -5.81 -3.12 -10.18
N ALA A 170 -5.18 -4.15 -9.61
CA ALA A 170 -5.88 -5.29 -9.01
C ALA A 170 -6.75 -4.88 -7.82
N LEU A 171 -6.34 -3.91 -7.00
CA LEU A 171 -7.16 -3.47 -5.86
C LEU A 171 -8.25 -2.48 -6.28
N ARG A 172 -7.96 -1.56 -7.22
CA ARG A 172 -8.96 -0.60 -7.73
C ARG A 172 -10.04 -1.26 -8.58
N GLY A 173 -9.72 -2.37 -9.24
CA GLY A 173 -10.63 -3.07 -10.16
C GLY A 173 -11.64 -3.99 -9.47
N ILE A 174 -11.58 -4.20 -8.16
CA ILE A 174 -12.43 -5.17 -7.44
C ILE A 174 -13.92 -4.91 -7.69
N SER A 175 -14.36 -3.64 -7.62
CA SER A 175 -15.77 -3.28 -7.83
C SER A 175 -16.28 -3.62 -9.24
N ARG A 176 -15.40 -3.65 -10.25
CA ARG A 176 -15.79 -4.09 -11.60
C ARG A 176 -16.03 -5.60 -11.64
N LEU A 177 -15.22 -6.39 -10.94
CA LEU A 177 -15.46 -7.84 -10.81
C LEU A 177 -16.77 -8.11 -10.05
N GLU A 178 -17.04 -7.39 -8.97
CA GLU A 178 -18.29 -7.50 -8.20
C GLU A 178 -19.53 -7.18 -9.04
N SER A 179 -19.39 -6.39 -10.10
CA SER A 179 -20.49 -6.03 -11.01
C SER A 179 -20.82 -7.08 -12.07
N ILE A 180 -19.99 -8.12 -12.22
CA ILE A 180 -20.25 -9.19 -13.20
C ILE A 180 -21.46 -10.01 -12.71
N PRO A 181 -22.43 -10.34 -13.58
CA PRO A 181 -23.56 -11.18 -13.22
C PRO A 181 -23.14 -12.50 -12.54
N HIS A 182 -23.93 -12.91 -11.54
CA HIS A 182 -23.73 -14.15 -10.78
C HIS A 182 -22.46 -14.23 -9.95
N VAL A 183 -21.69 -13.15 -9.80
CA VAL A 183 -20.58 -13.12 -8.84
C VAL A 183 -21.14 -13.13 -7.43
N GLU A 184 -20.69 -14.09 -6.63
CA GLU A 184 -21.05 -14.21 -5.21
C GLU A 184 -19.96 -13.66 -4.30
N ALA A 185 -18.69 -13.78 -4.68
CA ALA A 185 -17.58 -13.30 -3.88
C ALA A 185 -16.40 -12.83 -4.76
N VAL A 186 -15.79 -11.72 -4.33
CA VAL A 186 -14.51 -11.22 -4.86
C VAL A 186 -13.64 -10.88 -3.65
N GLU A 187 -12.46 -11.50 -3.56
CA GLU A 187 -11.61 -11.39 -2.37
C GLU A 187 -10.14 -11.18 -2.79
N PRO A 188 -9.50 -10.04 -2.48
CA PRO A 188 -8.08 -9.89 -2.74
C PRO A 188 -7.28 -10.81 -1.82
N GLN A 189 -6.26 -11.47 -2.37
CA GLN A 189 -5.35 -12.27 -1.57
C GLN A 189 -4.47 -11.36 -0.71
N MET A 190 -4.59 -11.55 0.60
CA MET A 190 -3.80 -10.86 1.62
C MET A 190 -2.89 -11.86 2.32
N LEU A 191 -1.58 -11.61 2.30
CA LEU A 191 -0.63 -12.37 3.10
C LEU A 191 -0.47 -11.70 4.46
N MET A 192 -0.60 -12.50 5.51
CA MET A 192 -0.44 -12.07 6.89
C MET A 192 0.63 -12.96 7.55
N PRO A 193 1.35 -12.45 8.57
CA PRO A 193 2.23 -13.31 9.34
C PRO A 193 1.42 -14.45 9.96
N ASN A 194 1.93 -15.68 9.81
CA ASN A 194 1.41 -16.80 10.56
C ASN A 194 1.57 -16.48 12.05
N THR A 195 0.47 -16.30 12.76
CA THR A 195 0.53 -16.31 14.22
C THR A 195 0.68 -17.77 14.61
N PRO A 196 1.78 -18.21 15.24
CA PRO A 196 1.82 -19.54 15.82
C PRO A 196 0.65 -19.66 16.80
N ARG A 197 -0.21 -20.66 16.58
CA ARG A 197 -1.27 -21.03 17.51
C ARG A 197 -0.70 -21.75 18.71
#